data_AF-A0A0U3PQW1-F1
#
_entry.id   AF-A0A0U3PQW1-F1
#
_cell.length_a   1.000
_cell.length_b   1.000
_cell.length_c   1.000
_cell.angle_alpha   90.00
_cell.angle_beta   90.00
_cell.angle_gamma   90.00
#
_symmetry.space_group_name_H-M   'P 1'
#
loop_
_entity.id
_entity.type
_entity.pdbx_description
1 polymer ?
#
loop_
_entity_poly.entity_id
_entity_poly.type
_entity_poly.pdbx_seq_one_letter_code
_entity_poly.pdbx_strand_id
1 'polypeptide(L)' 'MNNKNFIMQIVFNYLMAVLFVWFTINSVSSDGWGIFPILFVIFATNDFIRGSKILEIYLKIKKGGKPK' A
#
# COMPACT_ATOMS: atom_id res chain seq x y z
N MET A 1 -13.50 0.31 16.86
CA MET A 1 -12.77 -0.27 15.70
C MET A 1 -11.67 -1.17 16.27
N ASN A 2 -11.64 -2.46 15.92
CA ASN A 2 -10.80 -3.46 16.62
C ASN A 2 -9.33 -3.41 16.11
N ASN A 3 -8.34 -3.66 16.97
CA ASN A 3 -6.91 -3.70 16.60
C ASN A 3 -6.62 -4.66 15.43
N LYS A 4 -7.40 -5.74 15.32
CA LYS A 4 -7.32 -6.69 14.21
C LYS A 4 -7.68 -6.05 12.86
N ASN A 5 -8.58 -5.07 12.84
CA ASN A 5 -9.00 -4.39 11.61
C ASN A 5 -7.89 -3.47 11.08
N PHE A 6 -7.12 -2.83 11.97
CA PHE A 6 -5.96 -2.03 11.57
C PHE A 6 -4.88 -2.89 10.91
N ILE A 7 -4.53 -4.02 11.54
CA ILE A 7 -3.52 -4.94 11.00
C ILE A 7 -3.98 -5.51 9.64
N MET A 8 -5.25 -5.91 9.54
CA MET A 8 -5.82 -6.40 8.28
C MET A 8 -5.71 -5.35 7.16
N GLN A 9 -6.03 -4.08 7.45
CA GLN A 9 -5.90 -2.99 6.47
C GLN A 9 -4.46 -2.74 6.07
N ILE A 10 -3.51 -2.77 7.02
CA ILE A 10 -2.08 -2.60 6.72
C ILE A 10 -1.61 -3.69 5.77
N VAL A 11 -1.89 -4.96 6.11
CA VAL A 11 -1.51 -6.12 5.30
C VAL A 11 -2.15 -6.05 3.92
N PHE A 12 -3.44 -5.70 3.84
CA PHE A 12 -4.14 -5.56 2.57
C PHE A 12 -3.51 -4.49 1.67
N ASN A 13 -3.21 -3.30 2.21
CA ASN A 13 -2.57 -2.23 1.43
C ASN A 13 -1.20 -2.66 0.89
N TYR A 14 -0.37 -3.33 1.70
CA TYR A 14 0.92 -3.82 1.22
C TYR A 14 0.78 -4.94 0.18
N LEU A 15 -0.19 -5.85 0.35
CA LEU A 15 -0.48 -6.88 -0.66
C LEU A 15 -0.91 -6.26 -1.99
N MET A 16 -1.78 -5.25 -1.97
CA MET A 16 -2.20 -4.54 -3.18
C MET A 16 -1.03 -3.80 -3.82
N ALA A 17 -0.16 -3.16 -3.03
CA ALA A 17 1.04 -2.52 -3.55
C ALA A 17 1.95 -3.49 -4.30
N VAL A 18 2.21 -4.68 -3.73
CA VAL A 18 3.00 -5.73 -4.39
C VAL A 18 2.33 -6.23 -5.66
N LEU A 19 1.01 -6.43 -5.63
CA LEU A 19 0.23 -6.85 -6.80
C LEU A 19 0.33 -5.83 -7.95
N PHE A 20 0.21 -4.54 -7.65
CA PHE A 20 0.34 -3.49 -8.67
C PHE A 20 1.77 -3.34 -9.20
N VAL A 21 2.80 -3.57 -8.37
CA VAL A 21 4.19 -3.66 -8.86
C VAL A 21 4.33 -4.84 -9.83
N TRP A 22 3.75 -5.99 -9.51
CA TRP A 22 3.76 -7.15 -10.42
C TRP A 22 3.07 -6.84 -11.76
N PHE A 23 1.89 -6.21 -11.73
CA PHE A 23 1.21 -5.75 -12.95
C PHE A 23 2.05 -4.73 -13.75
N THR A 24 2.74 -3.82 -13.06
CA THR A 24 3.66 -2.87 -13.70
C THR A 24 4.77 -3.61 -14.45
N ILE A 25 5.46 -4.52 -13.78
CA ILE A 25 6.57 -5.28 -14.38
C ILE A 25 6.07 -6.08 -15.58
N ASN A 26 4.93 -6.76 -15.44
CA ASN A 26 4.34 -7.55 -16.51
C ASN A 26 3.97 -6.67 -17.72
N SER A 27 3.30 -5.54 -17.50
CA SER A 27 2.87 -4.63 -18.56
C SER A 27 4.05 -3.92 -19.25
N VAL A 28 5.09 -3.52 -18.50
CA VAL A 28 6.31 -2.94 -19.10
C VAL A 28 7.06 -3.99 -19.91
N SER A 29 7.03 -5.25 -19.47
CA SER A 29 7.72 -6.35 -20.16
C SER A 29 7.01 -6.77 -21.46
N SER A 30 5.66 -6.67 -21.52
CA SER A 30 4.88 -6.99 -22.72
C SER A 30 4.85 -5.85 -23.73
N ASP A 31 4.52 -4.64 -23.28
CA ASP A 31 4.13 -3.52 -24.15
C ASP A 31 4.99 -2.26 -23.96
N GLY A 32 5.98 -2.30 -23.05
CA GLY A 32 6.81 -1.16 -22.71
C GLY A 32 6.11 -0.13 -21.81
N TRP A 33 6.66 1.08 -21.74
CA TRP A 33 6.13 2.15 -20.90
C TRP A 33 4.95 2.87 -21.57
N GLY A 34 3.75 2.30 -21.40
CA GLY A 34 2.47 2.93 -21.75
C GLY A 34 1.76 3.60 -20.57
N ILE A 35 0.48 3.97 -20.75
CA ILE A 35 -0.32 4.61 -19.70
C ILE A 35 -0.64 3.66 -18.52
N PHE A 36 -0.91 2.38 -18.80
CA PHE A 36 -1.28 1.39 -17.78
C PHE A 36 -0.18 1.11 -16.74
N PRO A 37 1.09 0.83 -17.10
CA PRO A 37 2.13 0.62 -16.10
C PRO A 37 2.37 1.87 -15.24
N ILE A 38 2.21 3.08 -15.79
CA ILE A 38 2.27 4.32 -15.01
C ILE A 38 1.12 4.38 -13.99
N LEU A 39 -0.11 4.04 -14.39
CA LEU A 39 -1.26 3.97 -13.49
C LEU A 39 -1.04 2.93 -12.38
N PHE A 40 -0.49 1.76 -12.70
CA PHE A 40 -0.17 0.73 -11.72
C PHE A 40 0.89 1.20 -10.73
N VAL A 41 1.93 1.91 -11.16
CA VAL A 41 2.91 2.53 -10.26
C VAL A 41 2.27 3.54 -9.31
N ILE A 42 1.34 4.37 -9.82
CA ILE A 42 0.62 5.35 -8.98
C ILE A 42 -0.22 4.63 -7.92
N PHE A 43 -0.95 3.59 -8.30
CA PHE A 43 -1.73 2.79 -7.35
C PHE A 43 -0.85 2.08 -6.32
N ALA A 44 0.23 1.43 -6.77
CA ALA A 44 1.19 0.78 -5.89
C ALA A 44 1.76 1.76 -4.85
N THR A 45 2.12 2.97 -5.30
CA THR A 45 2.66 4.03 -4.43
C THR A 45 1.62 4.50 -3.43
N ASN A 46 0.37 4.73 -3.87
CA ASN A 46 -0.70 5.18 -2.98
C ASN A 46 -1.03 4.13 -1.91
N ASP A 47 -1.14 2.86 -2.29
CA ASP A 47 -1.38 1.75 -1.37
C ASP A 47 -0.23 1.59 -0.38
N PHE A 48 1.02 1.69 -0.84
CA PHE A 48 2.20 1.65 0.03
C PHE A 48 2.20 2.80 1.05
N ILE A 49 1.92 4.03 0.61
CA ILE A 49 1.84 5.21 1.50
C ILE A 49 0.70 5.03 2.50
N ARG A 50 -0.48 4.58 2.05
CA ARG A 50 -1.64 4.35 2.93
C ARG A 50 -1.34 3.28 3.97
N GLY A 51 -0.77 2.15 3.57
CA GLY A 51 -0.34 1.09 4.48
C GLY A 51 0.67 1.60 5.52
N SER A 52 1.66 2.38 5.08
CA SER A 52 2.69 2.96 5.95
C SER A 52 2.12 3.98 6.95
N LYS A 53 1.20 4.85 6.53
CA LYS A 53 0.53 5.81 7.42
C LYS A 53 -0.31 5.11 8.49
N ILE A 54 -1.07 4.09 8.11
CA ILE A 54 -1.89 3.31 9.05
C ILE A 54 -0.98 2.55 10.02
N LEU A 55 0.14 2.00 9.54
CA LEU A 55 1.15 1.36 10.38
C LEU A 55 1.76 2.34 11.39
N GLU A 56 2.12 3.55 10.97
CA GLU A 56 2.65 4.58 11.87
C GLU A 56 1.63 4.93 12.97
N ILE A 57 0.36 5.12 12.61
CA ILE A 57 -0.73 5.36 13.56
C ILE A 57 -0.88 4.18 14.52
N TYR A 58 -0.88 2.95 14.01
CA TYR A 58 -0.97 1.74 14.82
C TYR A 58 0.18 1.63 15.84
N LEU A 59 1.41 1.95 15.42
CA LEU A 59 2.58 1.95 16.30
C LEU A 59 2.52 3.06 17.36
N LYS A 60 2.03 4.26 17.01
CA LYS A 60 1.81 5.37 17.97
C LYS A 60 0.79 4.98 19.03
N ILE A 61 -0.36 4.44 18.62
CA ILE A 61 -1.41 3.97 19.54
C ILE A 61 -0.87 2.86 20.46
N LYS A 62 -0.13 1.88 19.90
CA LYS A 62 0.47 0.79 20.68
C LYS A 62 1.47 1.28 21.72
N LYS A 63 2.18 2.38 21.45
CA LYS A 63 3.12 3.02 22.39
C LYS A 63 2.45 3.97 23.39
N GLY A 64 1.12 4.09 23.39
CA GLY A 64 0.38 5.00 24.28
C GLY A 64 0.38 6.47 23.83
N GLY A 65 0.87 6.76 22.62
CA GLY A 65 0.81 8.08 22.02
C GLY A 65 -0.59 8.39 21.48
N LYS A 66 -1.13 9.57 21.78
CA LYS A 66 -2.38 10.04 21.16
C LYS A 66 -2.09 10.40 19.70
N PRO A 67 -2.82 9.83 18.72
CA PRO A 67 -2.71 10.29 17.33
C PRO A 67 -3.14 11.76 17.26
N LYS A 68 -2.35 12.60 16.57
CA LYS A 68 -2.71 13.98 16.22
C LYS A 68 -3.42 13.98 14.88
#